data_AF-A0A821FDT6-F1
#
_entry.id   AF-A0A821FDT6-F1
#
_cell.length_a   1.000
_cell.length_b   1.000
_cell.length_c   1.000
_cell.angle_alpha   90.00
_cell.angle_beta   90.00
_cell.angle_gamma   90.00
#
_symmetry.space_group_name_H-M   'P 1'
#
loop_
_entity.id
_entity.type
_entity.pdbx_description
1 polymer ?
#
loop_
_entity_poly.entity_id
_entity_poly.type
_entity_poly.pdbx_seq_one_letter_code
_entity_poly.pdbx_strand_id
1 'polypeptide(L)'
;CNSTPQEALIDTGSAITIIHECLLKNILHKNLIKKTKNHLSANCSTLNVIGETTLEINIHGLKTEVIADVATNLITDLILGSDWIQRNKVYILTPEQRIMIRSKGKEVSTPFITPPILNYPATLTNHITIPPFSEHMVEAKVPQHNRIDVLFEPNPRLKNKALFIASALLHIEDKRIRISIINATDRQQTLSKGTKLGIATQIAASIGVTMPLNNVQERIPKGKAYITLIQKGKEANIISRLESKNMQMITSPEEQHQCRECKQYFDTGNELFKHLRIKCYSEEIREQIN
;
A
#
# COMPACT_ATOMS: atom_id res chain seq x y z
N CYS A 1 19.62 -32.02 7.71
CA CYS A 1 18.49 -31.68 6.81
C CYS A 1 18.18 -30.20 6.99
N ASN A 2 18.69 -29.29 6.14
CA ASN A 2 18.44 -27.85 6.28
C ASN A 2 18.41 -27.16 4.91
N SER A 3 17.40 -27.52 4.14
CA SER A 3 17.04 -26.93 2.85
C SER A 3 15.67 -26.24 2.94
N THR A 4 15.31 -25.74 4.11
CA THR A 4 14.10 -24.92 4.30
C THR A 4 14.40 -23.49 3.82
N PRO A 5 13.69 -23.01 2.78
CA PRO A 5 13.82 -21.63 2.33
C PRO A 5 13.59 -20.66 3.49
N GLN A 6 14.40 -19.61 3.56
CA GLN A 6 14.26 -18.55 4.56
C GLN A 6 13.94 -17.25 3.84
N GLU A 7 13.08 -16.45 4.46
CA GLU A 7 12.80 -15.09 4.01
C GLU A 7 13.81 -14.14 4.64
N ALA A 8 14.31 -13.19 3.84
CA ALA A 8 15.26 -12.21 4.30
C ALA A 8 14.89 -10.83 3.76
N LEU A 9 14.98 -9.82 4.62
CA LEU A 9 14.89 -8.43 4.21
C LEU A 9 16.25 -7.99 3.65
N ILE A 10 16.27 -7.52 2.40
CA ILE A 10 17.46 -6.87 1.83
C ILE A 10 17.37 -5.37 2.14
N ASP A 11 18.26 -4.88 2.99
CA ASP A 11 18.18 -3.51 3.51
C ASP A 11 19.48 -2.73 3.27
N THR A 12 19.44 -1.80 2.31
CA THR A 12 20.56 -0.89 2.02
C THR A 12 20.74 0.18 3.09
N GLY A 13 19.72 0.46 3.91
CA GLY A 13 19.79 1.38 5.03
C GLY A 13 20.43 0.77 6.28
N SER A 14 20.49 -0.56 6.36
CA SER A 14 21.24 -1.25 7.42
C SER A 14 22.73 -1.35 7.09
N ALA A 15 23.58 -0.93 8.01
CA ALA A 15 25.04 -1.08 7.88
C ALA A 15 25.52 -2.52 8.10
N ILE A 16 24.75 -3.32 8.84
CA ILE A 16 25.13 -4.65 9.31
C ILE A 16 24.05 -5.68 9.01
N THR A 17 24.45 -6.93 8.90
CA THR A 17 23.54 -8.07 8.82
C THR A 17 23.15 -8.54 10.22
N ILE A 18 21.85 -8.78 10.43
CA ILE A 18 21.27 -9.14 11.73
C ILE A 18 20.32 -10.32 11.57
N ILE A 19 20.41 -11.31 12.45
CA ILE A 19 19.53 -12.49 12.49
C ILE A 19 18.80 -12.58 13.84
N HIS A 20 17.54 -12.97 13.81
CA HIS A 20 16.75 -13.23 15.00
C HIS A 20 17.17 -14.56 15.65
N GLU A 21 17.26 -14.60 16.99
CA GLU A 21 17.69 -15.81 17.72
C GLU A 21 16.83 -17.05 17.45
N CYS A 22 15.53 -16.87 17.23
CA CYS A 22 14.61 -17.96 16.92
C CYS A 22 14.94 -18.63 15.59
N LEU A 23 15.23 -17.85 14.54
CA LEU A 23 15.66 -18.41 13.27
C LEU A 23 17.00 -19.15 13.44
N LEU A 24 17.94 -18.54 14.16
CA LEU A 24 19.27 -19.13 14.37
C LEU A 24 19.20 -20.53 14.99
N LYS A 25 18.32 -20.75 15.98
CA LYS A 25 18.10 -22.05 16.63
C LYS A 25 17.66 -23.16 15.66
N ASN A 26 17.06 -22.78 14.53
CA ASN A 26 16.49 -23.71 13.56
C ASN A 26 17.39 -23.95 12.33
N ILE A 27 18.49 -23.21 12.18
CA ILE A 27 19.40 -23.33 11.04
C ILE A 27 20.79 -23.82 11.47
N LEU A 28 21.53 -24.40 10.53
CA LEU A 28 22.93 -24.75 10.77
C LEU A 28 23.77 -23.47 10.77
N HIS A 29 24.56 -23.27 11.82
CA HIS A 29 25.40 -22.09 11.98
C HIS A 29 26.70 -22.44 12.69
N LYS A 30 27.75 -21.62 12.51
CA LYS A 30 28.97 -21.72 13.32
C LYS A 30 28.66 -21.30 14.76
N ASN A 31 29.53 -21.67 15.69
CA ASN A 31 29.34 -21.36 17.11
C ASN A 31 29.03 -19.88 17.35
N LEU A 32 28.00 -19.62 18.15
CA LEU A 32 27.65 -18.27 18.61
C LEU A 32 28.76 -17.72 19.48
N ILE A 33 29.31 -16.57 19.11
CA ILE A 33 30.27 -15.82 19.91
C ILE A 33 29.47 -14.81 20.73
N LYS A 34 29.38 -15.03 22.04
CA LYS A 34 28.67 -14.12 22.95
C LYS A 34 29.35 -12.75 22.95
N LYS A 35 28.58 -11.72 22.59
CA LYS A 35 28.99 -10.31 22.59
C LYS A 35 27.75 -9.47 22.83
N THR A 36 27.88 -8.44 23.66
CA THR A 36 26.85 -7.41 23.81
C THR A 36 27.26 -6.19 23.01
N LYS A 37 26.42 -5.81 22.05
CA LYS A 37 26.55 -4.59 21.25
C LYS A 37 25.22 -3.86 21.29
N ASN A 38 25.26 -2.54 21.42
CA ASN A 38 24.08 -1.71 21.30
C ASN A 38 24.06 -1.12 19.89
N HIS A 39 23.15 -1.59 19.04
CA HIS A 39 22.86 -0.93 17.77
C HIS A 39 21.63 -0.05 17.91
N LEU A 40 21.68 1.09 17.22
CA LEU A 40 20.52 1.94 17.01
C LEU A 40 19.80 1.46 15.76
N SER A 41 18.52 1.13 15.90
CA SER A 41 17.65 0.85 14.76
C SER A 41 17.22 2.15 14.08
N ALA A 42 16.56 2.03 12.93
CA ALA A 42 16.04 3.18 12.19
C ALA A 42 14.99 4.01 12.95
N ASN A 43 14.33 3.44 13.96
CA ASN A 43 13.38 4.16 14.83
C ASN A 43 14.03 4.64 16.14
N CYS A 44 15.36 4.61 16.22
CA CYS A 44 16.16 4.94 17.40
C CYS A 44 15.92 4.04 18.62
N SER A 45 15.31 2.87 18.45
CA SER A 45 15.24 1.85 19.50
C SER A 45 16.57 1.10 19.62
N THR A 46 16.84 0.56 20.80
CA THR A 46 17.97 -0.33 21.02
C THR A 46 17.68 -1.73 20.49
N LEU A 47 18.59 -2.27 19.70
CA LEU A 47 18.60 -3.69 19.33
C LEU A 47 19.38 -4.47 20.40
N ASN A 48 18.73 -5.49 20.98
CA ASN A 48 19.32 -6.33 22.01
C ASN A 48 20.10 -7.48 21.35
N VAL A 49 21.38 -7.22 21.10
CA VAL A 49 22.31 -8.18 20.51
C VAL A 49 22.94 -9.05 21.60
N ILE A 50 22.81 -10.37 21.44
CA ILE A 50 23.33 -11.39 22.38
C ILE A 50 24.64 -12.03 21.91
N GLY A 51 25.01 -11.82 20.65
CA GLY A 51 26.28 -12.29 20.10
C GLY A 51 26.38 -12.10 18.60
N GLU A 52 27.36 -12.74 18.00
CA GLU A 52 27.57 -12.77 16.55
C GLU A 52 27.90 -14.19 16.09
N THR A 53 27.55 -14.52 14.85
CA THR A 53 27.86 -15.81 14.23
C THR A 53 28.11 -15.65 12.74
N THR A 54 28.83 -16.60 12.14
CA THR A 54 28.98 -16.65 10.69
C THR A 54 27.84 -17.46 10.08
N LEU A 55 27.13 -16.83 9.14
CA LEU A 55 26.08 -17.46 8.35
C LEU A 55 26.61 -17.79 6.94
N GLU A 56 26.31 -19.01 6.47
CA GLU A 56 26.42 -19.36 5.06
C GLU A 56 25.08 -19.06 4.37
N ILE A 57 25.07 -18.11 3.45
CA ILE A 57 23.89 -17.74 2.65
C ILE A 57 24.01 -18.41 1.29
N ASN A 58 23.04 -19.27 0.98
CA ASN A 58 22.97 -19.99 -0.29
C ASN A 58 21.79 -19.49 -1.12
N ILE A 59 22.08 -18.85 -2.26
CA ILE A 59 21.07 -18.39 -3.22
C ILE A 59 21.27 -19.19 -4.51
N HIS A 60 20.33 -20.05 -4.86
CA HIS A 60 20.37 -20.94 -6.03
C HIS A 60 21.75 -21.60 -6.29
N GLY A 61 22.39 -22.10 -5.24
CA GLY A 61 23.69 -22.78 -5.30
C GLY A 61 24.90 -21.87 -5.28
N LEU A 62 24.73 -20.54 -5.24
CA LEU A 62 25.80 -19.61 -4.93
C LEU A 62 25.89 -19.42 -3.42
N LYS A 63 26.95 -19.99 -2.83
CA LYS A 63 27.26 -19.87 -1.41
C LYS A 63 28.08 -18.60 -1.14
N THR A 64 27.68 -17.86 -0.12
CA THR A 64 28.36 -16.66 0.38
C THR A 64 28.41 -16.72 1.91
N GLU A 65 29.30 -15.97 2.54
CA GLU A 65 29.40 -15.91 4.00
C GLU A 65 29.29 -14.47 4.52
N VAL A 66 28.65 -14.32 5.68
CA VAL A 66 28.54 -13.05 6.42
C VAL A 66 28.62 -13.28 7.92
N ILE A 67 29.16 -12.30 8.64
CA ILE A 67 29.09 -12.24 10.10
C ILE A 67 27.79 -11.51 10.43
N ALA A 68 26.85 -12.21 11.04
CA ALA A 68 25.57 -11.65 11.47
C ALA A 68 25.58 -11.43 12.98
N ASP A 69 25.12 -10.25 13.41
CA ASP A 69 24.80 -10.03 14.81
C ASP A 69 23.46 -10.69 15.14
N VAL A 70 23.37 -11.29 16.32
CA VAL A 70 22.21 -12.10 16.75
C VAL A 70 21.39 -11.29 17.74
N ALA A 71 20.14 -10.98 17.38
CA ALA A 71 19.25 -10.14 18.16
C ALA A 71 18.02 -10.90 18.69
N THR A 72 17.47 -10.42 19.80
CA THR A 72 16.26 -11.01 20.44
C THR A 72 14.98 -10.23 20.18
N ASN A 73 15.09 -9.02 19.66
CA ASN A 73 13.98 -8.09 19.40
C ASN A 73 14.02 -7.56 17.95
N LEU A 74 14.19 -8.47 16.99
CA LEU A 74 14.14 -8.17 15.55
C LEU A 74 12.72 -8.43 15.00
N ILE A 75 12.16 -7.49 14.24
CA ILE A 75 10.79 -7.59 13.69
C ILE A 75 10.70 -8.65 12.57
N THR A 76 11.83 -8.94 11.93
CA THR A 76 11.96 -9.96 10.88
C THR A 76 12.99 -11.00 11.30
N ASP A 77 13.02 -12.14 10.63
CA ASP A 77 13.94 -13.23 10.97
C ASP A 77 15.39 -12.94 10.55
N LEU A 78 15.60 -12.26 9.41
CA LEU A 78 16.92 -11.97 8.87
C LEU A 78 16.91 -10.66 8.08
N ILE A 79 17.85 -9.76 8.40
CA ILE A 79 18.18 -8.57 7.62
C ILE A 79 19.57 -8.76 7.03
N LEU A 80 19.67 -8.75 5.69
CA LEU A 80 20.94 -8.68 4.97
C LEU A 80 21.28 -7.21 4.69
N GLY A 81 22.27 -6.72 5.41
CA GLY A 81 22.69 -5.32 5.36
C GLY A 81 23.70 -5.02 4.25
N SER A 82 24.13 -3.75 4.23
CA SER A 82 25.13 -3.24 3.29
C SER A 82 26.46 -4.00 3.34
N ASP A 83 26.84 -4.54 4.49
CA ASP A 83 28.03 -5.38 4.68
C ASP A 83 28.02 -6.64 3.80
N TRP A 84 26.87 -7.31 3.67
CA TRP A 84 26.71 -8.45 2.76
C TRP A 84 26.46 -8.01 1.32
N ILE A 85 25.61 -6.99 1.11
CA ILE A 85 25.23 -6.48 -0.21
C ILE A 85 26.46 -6.04 -1.00
N GLN A 86 27.30 -5.19 -0.40
CA GLN A 86 28.48 -4.64 -1.08
C GLN A 86 29.53 -5.71 -1.31
N ARG A 87 29.79 -6.56 -0.31
CA ARG A 87 30.76 -7.67 -0.41
C ARG A 87 30.45 -8.62 -1.56
N ASN A 88 29.16 -8.93 -1.77
CA ASN A 88 28.72 -9.87 -2.78
C ASN A 88 28.30 -9.19 -4.10
N LYS A 89 28.45 -7.86 -4.23
CA LYS A 89 28.09 -7.09 -5.43
C LYS A 89 26.64 -7.37 -5.86
N VAL A 90 25.73 -7.30 -4.90
CA VAL A 90 24.30 -7.53 -5.11
C VAL A 90 23.71 -6.36 -5.89
N TYR A 91 23.01 -6.65 -6.98
CA TYR A 91 22.21 -5.69 -7.73
C TYR A 91 20.75 -5.84 -7.32
N ILE A 92 20.15 -4.76 -6.84
CA ILE A 92 18.72 -4.69 -6.52
C ILE A 92 18.02 -4.08 -7.72
N LEU A 93 17.28 -4.90 -8.47
CA LEU A 93 16.66 -4.56 -9.74
C LEU A 93 15.17 -4.35 -9.49
N THR A 94 14.80 -3.11 -9.15
CA THR A 94 13.44 -2.76 -8.75
C THR A 94 12.40 -2.84 -9.87
N PRO A 95 12.69 -2.47 -11.14
CA PRO A 95 11.72 -2.68 -12.23
C PRO A 95 11.40 -4.16 -12.44
N GLU A 96 12.40 -5.03 -12.29
CA GLU A 96 12.29 -6.48 -12.46
C GLU A 96 11.91 -7.23 -11.19
N GLN A 97 11.69 -6.52 -10.07
CA GLN A 97 11.31 -7.07 -8.77
C GLN A 97 12.21 -8.25 -8.32
N ARG A 98 13.53 -8.10 -8.42
CA ARG A 98 14.49 -9.16 -8.08
C ARG A 98 15.83 -8.64 -7.57
N ILE A 99 16.58 -9.50 -6.89
CA ILE A 99 18.02 -9.29 -6.70
C ILE A 99 18.82 -10.15 -7.68
N MET A 100 20.03 -9.71 -8.01
CA MET A 100 20.99 -10.42 -8.84
C MET A 100 22.38 -10.37 -8.22
N ILE A 101 23.10 -11.48 -8.26
CA ILE A 101 24.48 -11.61 -7.77
C ILE A 101 25.34 -12.13 -8.92
N ARG A 102 26.45 -11.43 -9.17
CA ARG A 102 27.43 -11.79 -10.21
C ARG A 102 28.73 -12.27 -9.54
N SER A 103 29.07 -13.54 -9.72
CA SER A 103 30.30 -14.11 -9.17
C SER A 103 30.99 -15.04 -10.17
N LYS A 104 32.26 -14.77 -10.49
CA LYS A 104 33.12 -15.61 -11.36
C LYS A 104 32.45 -16.03 -12.69
N GLY A 105 31.72 -15.12 -13.34
CA GLY A 105 31.03 -15.39 -14.61
C GLY A 105 29.70 -16.12 -14.48
N LYS A 106 29.27 -16.50 -13.26
CA LYS A 106 27.94 -17.02 -12.97
C LYS A 106 27.04 -15.89 -12.48
N GLU A 107 25.85 -15.82 -13.04
CA GLU A 107 24.78 -14.94 -12.57
C GLU A 107 23.72 -15.77 -11.84
N VAL A 108 23.32 -15.29 -10.67
CA VAL A 108 22.20 -15.86 -9.91
C VAL A 108 21.22 -14.75 -9.60
N SER A 109 19.92 -15.02 -9.72
CA SER A 109 18.87 -14.09 -9.34
C SER A 109 17.78 -14.76 -8.54
N THR A 110 17.17 -14.02 -7.62
CA THR A 110 15.95 -14.44 -6.90
C THR A 110 14.95 -13.29 -6.89
N PRO A 111 13.64 -13.55 -7.12
CA PRO A 111 12.62 -12.51 -7.08
C PRO A 111 12.41 -11.98 -5.66
N PHE A 112 11.83 -10.79 -5.56
CA PHE A 112 11.27 -10.28 -4.30
C PHE A 112 10.06 -11.12 -3.91
N ILE A 113 9.84 -11.27 -2.60
CA ILE A 113 8.65 -11.89 -2.07
C ILE A 113 7.54 -10.82 -2.09
N THR A 114 6.48 -11.06 -2.84
CA THR A 114 5.29 -10.21 -2.77
C THR A 114 4.59 -10.49 -1.45
N PRO A 115 4.42 -9.50 -0.56
CA PRO A 115 3.66 -9.71 0.66
C PRO A 115 2.24 -10.15 0.30
N PRO A 116 1.64 -11.09 1.05
CA PRO A 116 0.28 -11.52 0.77
C PRO A 116 -0.66 -10.32 0.89
N ILE A 117 -1.55 -10.17 -0.09
CA ILE A 117 -2.65 -9.21 0.01
C ILE A 117 -3.53 -9.68 1.17
N LEU A 118 -3.57 -8.87 2.24
CA LEU A 118 -4.34 -9.20 3.43
C LEU A 118 -5.83 -8.96 3.16
N ASN A 119 -6.56 -10.06 3.01
CA ASN A 119 -7.99 -10.11 2.78
C ASN A 119 -8.72 -10.45 4.07
N TYR A 120 -9.51 -9.51 4.57
CA TYR A 120 -10.23 -9.68 5.82
C TYR A 120 -11.72 -9.96 5.55
N PRO A 121 -12.29 -11.04 6.07
CA PRO A 121 -13.72 -11.28 5.94
C PRO A 121 -14.50 -10.24 6.76
N ALA A 122 -15.39 -9.51 6.08
CA ALA A 122 -16.34 -8.62 6.73
C ALA A 122 -17.60 -9.41 7.09
N THR A 123 -17.90 -9.48 8.38
CA THR A 123 -19.00 -10.31 8.92
C THR A 123 -19.98 -9.49 9.71
N LEU A 124 -21.27 -9.75 9.52
CA LEU A 124 -22.32 -9.01 10.19
C LEU A 124 -22.23 -9.17 11.72
N THR A 125 -22.30 -8.06 12.46
CA THR A 125 -22.11 -8.04 13.92
C THR A 125 -23.31 -8.57 14.69
N ASN A 126 -24.51 -8.29 14.19
CA ASN A 126 -25.80 -8.60 14.82
C ASN A 126 -26.74 -9.27 13.83
N HIS A 127 -27.78 -9.93 14.32
CA HIS A 127 -28.89 -10.31 13.46
C HIS A 127 -29.63 -9.05 12.98
N ILE A 128 -29.97 -8.99 11.69
CA ILE A 128 -30.72 -7.87 11.12
C ILE A 128 -31.90 -8.38 10.29
N THR A 129 -32.92 -7.54 10.17
CA THR A 129 -34.04 -7.70 9.25
C THR A 129 -34.10 -6.47 8.36
N ILE A 130 -34.07 -6.68 7.04
CA ILE A 130 -34.11 -5.62 6.04
C ILE A 130 -35.50 -5.63 5.39
N PRO A 131 -36.29 -4.55 5.54
CA PRO A 131 -37.61 -4.45 4.94
C PRO A 131 -37.59 -4.59 3.40
N PRO A 132 -38.73 -4.91 2.77
CA PRO A 132 -38.87 -4.84 1.31
C PRO A 132 -38.44 -3.49 0.73
N PHE A 133 -37.82 -3.51 -0.45
CA PHE A 133 -37.43 -2.31 -1.22
C PHE A 133 -36.78 -1.20 -0.40
N SER A 134 -35.86 -1.58 0.48
CA SER A 134 -35.24 -0.64 1.42
C SER A 134 -33.72 -0.76 1.43
N GLU A 135 -33.09 0.33 1.85
CA GLU A 135 -31.66 0.41 2.15
C GLU A 135 -31.47 0.38 3.67
N HIS A 136 -30.46 -0.37 4.13
CA HIS A 136 -30.14 -0.47 5.54
C HIS A 136 -28.63 -0.43 5.75
N MET A 137 -28.17 0.51 6.58
CA MET A 137 -26.77 0.60 6.98
C MET A 137 -26.49 -0.38 8.12
N VAL A 138 -25.49 -1.23 7.93
CA VAL A 138 -25.12 -2.28 8.88
C VAL A 138 -23.67 -2.14 9.31
N GLU A 139 -23.38 -2.60 10.52
CA GLU A 139 -22.01 -2.74 11.00
C GLU A 139 -21.49 -4.16 10.74
N ALA A 140 -20.35 -4.23 10.07
CA ALA A 140 -19.61 -5.46 9.87
C ALA A 140 -18.31 -5.45 10.66
N LYS A 141 -18.00 -6.57 11.30
CA LYS A 141 -16.73 -6.82 11.98
C LYS A 141 -15.69 -7.26 10.96
N VAL A 142 -14.50 -6.68 11.08
CA VAL A 142 -13.31 -7.01 10.30
C VAL A 142 -12.19 -7.37 11.30
N PRO A 143 -11.50 -8.51 11.17
CA PRO A 143 -10.47 -8.95 12.12
C PRO A 143 -9.14 -8.15 12.07
N GLN A 144 -9.18 -6.84 11.81
CA GLN A 144 -8.02 -5.96 11.70
C GLN A 144 -8.06 -4.85 12.76
N HIS A 145 -6.93 -4.60 13.42
CA HIS A 145 -6.85 -3.69 14.59
C HIS A 145 -6.44 -2.26 14.23
N ASN A 146 -5.85 -2.05 13.05
CA ASN A 146 -5.31 -0.76 12.67
C ASN A 146 -6.37 0.08 11.95
N ARG A 147 -6.35 1.39 12.20
CA ARG A 147 -7.11 2.39 11.44
C ARG A 147 -6.50 2.50 10.04
N ILE A 148 -7.07 1.76 9.10
CA ILE A 148 -6.60 1.68 7.72
C ILE A 148 -7.78 1.82 6.76
N ASP A 149 -7.51 2.36 5.58
CA ASP A 149 -8.44 2.34 4.47
C ASP A 149 -8.38 0.98 3.77
N VAL A 150 -9.55 0.47 3.43
CA VAL A 150 -9.73 -0.83 2.78
C VAL A 150 -10.67 -0.71 1.59
N LEU A 151 -10.37 -1.46 0.55
CA LEU A 151 -11.31 -1.73 -0.52
C LEU A 151 -12.23 -2.86 -0.08
N PHE A 152 -13.51 -2.59 0.09
CA PHE A 152 -14.52 -3.58 0.36
C PHE A 152 -15.14 -4.09 -0.95
N GLU A 153 -15.21 -5.41 -1.09
CA GLU A 153 -15.87 -6.10 -2.19
C GLU A 153 -16.98 -7.03 -1.67
N PRO A 154 -18.21 -6.91 -2.19
CA PRO A 154 -19.37 -7.63 -1.68
C PRO A 154 -19.33 -9.13 -2.02
N ASN A 155 -19.90 -9.94 -1.14
CA ASN A 155 -20.07 -11.37 -1.36
C ASN A 155 -21.08 -11.62 -2.51
N PRO A 156 -20.68 -12.20 -3.65
CA PRO A 156 -21.56 -12.37 -4.80
C PRO A 156 -22.82 -13.20 -4.50
N ARG A 157 -22.76 -14.07 -3.49
CA ARG A 157 -23.91 -14.90 -3.07
C ARG A 157 -25.09 -14.08 -2.53
N LEU A 158 -24.86 -12.86 -2.06
CA LEU A 158 -25.94 -11.97 -1.60
C LEU A 158 -26.76 -11.44 -2.77
N LYS A 159 -26.13 -11.17 -3.92
CA LYS A 159 -26.81 -10.77 -5.16
C LYS A 159 -27.83 -11.81 -5.61
N ASN A 160 -27.53 -13.10 -5.43
CA ASN A 160 -28.46 -14.20 -5.75
C ASN A 160 -29.73 -14.19 -4.88
N LYS A 161 -29.69 -13.51 -3.72
CA LYS A 161 -30.85 -13.27 -2.86
C LYS A 161 -31.49 -11.90 -3.12
N ALA A 162 -31.07 -11.18 -4.16
CA ALA A 162 -31.45 -9.78 -4.41
C ALA A 162 -31.14 -8.84 -3.23
N LEU A 163 -30.06 -9.14 -2.50
CA LEU A 163 -29.41 -8.22 -1.57
C LEU A 163 -28.19 -7.61 -2.25
N PHE A 164 -28.19 -6.30 -2.41
CA PHE A 164 -27.15 -5.57 -3.12
C PHE A 164 -26.31 -4.78 -2.13
N ILE A 165 -25.00 -4.82 -2.35
CA ILE A 165 -24.01 -4.07 -1.59
C ILE A 165 -23.02 -3.54 -2.63
N ALA A 166 -22.65 -2.26 -2.52
CA ALA A 166 -21.64 -1.68 -3.40
C ALA A 166 -20.23 -2.05 -2.95
N SER A 167 -19.31 -2.21 -3.90
CA SER A 167 -17.88 -2.12 -3.60
C SER A 167 -17.58 -0.69 -3.16
N ALA A 168 -16.79 -0.52 -2.10
CA ALA A 168 -16.57 0.78 -1.49
C ALA A 168 -15.18 0.90 -0.87
N LEU A 169 -14.63 2.11 -0.90
CA LEU A 169 -13.49 2.48 -0.07
C LEU A 169 -14.01 2.79 1.33
N LEU A 170 -13.61 2.00 2.33
CA LEU A 170 -14.09 2.12 3.70
C LEU A 170 -12.93 2.33 4.67
N HIS A 171 -13.19 3.05 5.75
CA HIS A 171 -12.25 3.20 6.85
C HIS A 171 -12.58 2.20 7.95
N ILE A 172 -11.58 1.46 8.45
CA ILE A 172 -11.76 0.57 9.61
C ILE A 172 -11.62 1.41 10.89
N GLU A 173 -12.69 1.46 11.69
CA GLU A 173 -12.68 2.04 13.03
C GLU A 173 -13.09 0.96 14.04
N ASP A 174 -12.30 0.77 15.09
CA ASP A 174 -12.59 -0.19 16.17
C ASP A 174 -12.98 -1.60 15.68
N LYS A 175 -12.26 -2.09 14.64
CA LYS A 175 -12.48 -3.40 13.99
C LYS A 175 -13.83 -3.51 13.27
N ARG A 176 -14.43 -2.39 12.90
CA ARG A 176 -15.73 -2.30 12.26
C ARG A 176 -15.67 -1.45 11.00
N ILE A 177 -16.56 -1.78 10.07
CA ILE A 177 -16.89 -0.98 8.90
C ILE A 177 -18.40 -0.85 8.80
N ARG A 178 -18.87 0.25 8.21
CA ARG A 178 -20.28 0.48 7.91
C ARG A 178 -20.53 0.23 6.44
N ILE A 179 -21.53 -0.60 6.15
CA ILE A 179 -21.86 -1.04 4.80
C ILE A 179 -23.35 -0.80 4.57
N SER A 180 -23.71 -0.28 3.41
CA SER A 180 -25.11 -0.22 2.99
C SER A 180 -25.53 -1.52 2.29
N ILE A 181 -26.66 -2.08 2.72
CA ILE A 181 -27.30 -3.24 2.09
C ILE A 181 -28.69 -2.83 1.59
N ILE A 182 -28.95 -3.08 0.32
CA ILE A 182 -30.25 -2.87 -0.32
C ILE A 182 -30.97 -4.21 -0.46
N ASN A 183 -32.20 -4.29 0.05
CA ASN A 183 -33.12 -5.37 -0.27
C ASN A 183 -33.99 -4.94 -1.44
N ALA A 184 -33.76 -5.54 -2.62
CA ALA A 184 -34.53 -5.24 -3.83
C ALA A 184 -35.74 -6.18 -4.03
N THR A 185 -36.15 -6.91 -2.99
CA THR A 185 -37.33 -7.79 -3.03
C THR A 185 -38.52 -7.15 -2.35
N ASP A 186 -39.71 -7.65 -2.68
CA ASP A 186 -41.00 -7.31 -2.06
C ASP A 186 -41.23 -8.01 -0.71
N ARG A 187 -40.28 -8.84 -0.28
CA ARG A 187 -40.30 -9.55 1.00
C ARG A 187 -39.19 -9.08 1.93
N GLN A 188 -39.45 -9.16 3.24
CA GLN A 188 -38.40 -8.91 4.22
C GLN A 188 -37.31 -9.98 4.10
N GLN A 189 -36.06 -9.58 4.34
CA GLN A 189 -34.93 -10.50 4.36
C GLN A 189 -34.18 -10.41 5.68
N THR A 190 -33.82 -11.56 6.24
CA THR A 190 -33.06 -11.64 7.49
C THR A 190 -31.66 -12.15 7.22
N LEU A 191 -30.67 -11.51 7.87
CA LEU A 191 -29.29 -11.98 7.88
C LEU A 191 -28.89 -12.26 9.32
N SER A 192 -28.35 -13.45 9.55
CA SER A 192 -27.85 -13.86 10.86
C SER A 192 -26.51 -13.19 11.18
N LYS A 193 -26.25 -13.01 12.48
CA LYS A 193 -24.92 -12.65 12.98
C LYS A 193 -23.87 -13.60 12.40
N GLY A 194 -22.73 -13.04 11.98
CA GLY A 194 -21.65 -13.79 11.35
C GLY A 194 -21.81 -14.01 9.85
N THR A 195 -22.93 -13.60 9.24
CA THR A 195 -23.09 -13.63 7.78
C THR A 195 -21.94 -12.87 7.12
N LYS A 196 -21.22 -13.53 6.20
CA LYS A 196 -20.14 -12.91 5.42
C LYS A 196 -20.72 -11.97 4.38
N LEU A 197 -20.52 -10.68 4.57
CA LEU A 197 -21.00 -9.63 3.67
C LEU A 197 -20.04 -9.38 2.50
N GLY A 198 -18.75 -9.62 2.69
CA GLY A 198 -17.74 -9.39 1.67
C GLY A 198 -16.32 -9.61 2.18
N ILE A 199 -15.36 -9.08 1.42
CA ILE A 199 -13.94 -9.04 1.75
C ILE A 199 -13.51 -7.58 1.83
N ALA A 200 -12.75 -7.23 2.86
CA ALA A 200 -12.05 -5.97 2.99
C ALA A 200 -10.57 -6.21 2.70
N THR A 201 -10.04 -5.53 1.68
CA THR A 201 -8.68 -5.67 1.19
C THR A 201 -7.89 -4.43 1.54
N GLN A 202 -6.72 -4.58 2.18
CA GLN A 202 -5.87 -3.43 2.48
C GLN A 202 -5.37 -2.79 1.18
N ILE A 203 -5.50 -1.47 1.09
CA ILE A 203 -4.93 -0.70 -0.01
C ILE A 203 -3.51 -0.31 0.39
N ALA A 204 -2.53 -0.60 -0.48
CA ALA A 204 -1.16 -0.16 -0.25
C ALA A 204 -1.13 1.38 -0.27
N ALA A 205 -0.61 1.98 0.81
CA ALA A 205 -0.51 3.42 0.91
C ALA A 205 0.45 3.96 -0.17
N SER A 206 -0.02 4.94 -0.94
CA SER A 206 0.85 5.81 -1.73
C SER A 206 1.54 6.80 -0.79
N ILE A 207 2.85 6.72 -0.65
CA ILE A 207 3.63 7.70 0.10
C ILE A 207 3.77 8.97 -0.77
N GLY A 208 2.98 10.00 -0.45
CA GLY A 208 3.20 11.34 -0.96
C GLY A 208 4.12 12.11 -0.02
N VAL A 209 5.35 12.40 -0.44
CA VAL A 209 6.21 13.35 0.28
C VAL A 209 5.79 14.75 -0.15
N THR A 210 4.86 15.36 0.58
CA THR A 210 4.53 16.78 0.40
C THR A 210 5.49 17.62 1.22
N MET A 211 6.37 18.35 0.55
CA MET A 211 7.12 19.43 1.19
C MET A 211 6.13 20.56 1.50
N PRO A 212 6.01 21.05 2.75
CA PRO A 212 5.30 22.29 3.00
C PRO A 212 6.00 23.39 2.21
N LEU A 213 5.24 24.11 1.38
CA LEU A 213 5.73 25.24 0.59
C LEU A 213 6.00 26.43 1.51
N ASN A 214 6.97 26.30 2.42
CA ASN A 214 7.45 27.39 3.24
C ASN A 214 8.85 27.76 2.75
N ASN A 215 8.91 28.85 1.99
CA ASN A 215 10.09 29.60 1.58
C ASN A 215 11.21 28.78 0.93
N VAL A 216 10.99 28.34 -0.32
CA VAL A 216 12.10 28.21 -1.27
C VAL A 216 12.55 29.63 -1.63
N GLN A 217 13.32 30.24 -0.73
CA GLN A 217 14.26 31.27 -1.14
C GLN A 217 15.32 30.54 -1.96
N GLU A 218 15.36 30.82 -3.25
CA GLU A 218 16.22 30.22 -4.26
C GLU A 218 17.64 29.97 -3.73
N ARG A 219 17.91 28.76 -3.25
CA ARG A 219 19.27 28.27 -3.10
C ARG A 219 19.58 27.46 -4.34
N ILE A 220 20.12 28.15 -5.34
CA ILE A 220 20.75 27.51 -6.50
C ILE A 220 21.84 26.57 -5.98
N PRO A 221 21.72 25.24 -6.14
CA PRO A 221 22.80 24.34 -5.77
C PRO A 221 23.90 24.49 -6.83
N LYS A 222 25.02 25.12 -6.47
CA LYS A 222 26.28 24.98 -7.22
C LYS A 222 26.82 23.58 -6.98
N GLY A 223 26.30 22.60 -7.73
CA GLY A 223 26.79 21.23 -7.75
C GLY A 223 26.81 20.74 -9.20
N LYS A 224 28.00 20.59 -9.78
CA LYS A 224 28.21 20.03 -11.11
C LYS A 224 27.83 18.55 -11.10
N ALA A 225 26.59 18.21 -11.44
CA ALA A 225 26.24 16.86 -11.87
C ALA A 225 26.53 16.74 -13.38
N TYR A 226 27.39 15.77 -13.70
CA TYR A 226 27.85 15.46 -15.04
C TYR A 226 26.69 14.84 -15.85
N ILE A 227 25.94 15.67 -16.58
CA ILE A 227 25.00 15.22 -17.62
C ILE A 227 25.71 15.33 -18.97
N THR A 228 26.30 14.23 -19.38
CA THR A 228 26.68 13.89 -20.75
C THR A 228 26.27 12.42 -20.87
N LEU A 229 25.36 11.96 -21.70
CA LEU A 229 24.87 12.41 -23.01
C LEU A 229 23.47 11.83 -23.21
N ILE A 230 22.48 12.65 -23.62
CA ILE A 230 21.49 12.27 -24.64
C ILE A 230 21.17 13.56 -25.42
N GLN A 231 21.67 13.65 -26.64
CA GLN A 231 21.33 14.73 -27.59
C GLN A 231 20.12 14.35 -28.45
N LYS A 232 19.36 15.40 -28.81
CA LYS A 232 18.33 15.55 -29.87
C LYS A 232 16.89 15.17 -29.46
N GLY A 233 15.89 16.05 -29.55
CA GLY A 233 15.87 17.45 -29.98
C GLY A 233 14.44 18.05 -29.99
N LYS A 234 14.38 19.38 -30.17
CA LYS A 234 13.25 20.28 -30.50
C LYS A 234 12.31 20.64 -29.33
N GLU A 235 12.50 21.81 -28.70
CA GLU A 235 11.86 23.14 -28.97
C GLU A 235 10.37 23.15 -28.57
N ALA A 236 9.83 24.07 -27.76
CA ALA A 236 10.13 25.49 -27.64
C ALA A 236 9.69 26.12 -26.29
N ASN A 237 10.51 27.09 -25.87
CA ASN A 237 10.26 28.38 -25.23
C ASN A 237 9.05 28.61 -24.30
N ILE A 238 9.40 28.81 -23.03
CA ILE A 238 8.68 29.57 -22.00
C ILE A 238 9.03 31.06 -22.18
N ILE A 239 8.03 31.92 -22.38
CA ILE A 239 8.16 33.37 -22.14
C ILE A 239 6.95 33.89 -21.34
N SER A 240 7.24 34.15 -20.06
CA SER A 240 6.90 35.35 -19.28
C SER A 240 5.49 35.63 -18.74
N ARG A 241 5.56 36.14 -17.50
CA ARG A 241 4.75 37.20 -16.88
C ARG A 241 3.45 36.81 -16.17
N LEU A 242 3.64 36.58 -14.87
CA LEU A 242 2.72 37.01 -13.81
C LEU A 242 2.46 38.52 -13.92
N GLU A 243 1.18 38.89 -13.96
CA GLU A 243 0.71 40.11 -13.30
C GLU A 243 -0.49 39.76 -12.42
N SER A 244 -0.27 39.85 -11.12
CA SER A 244 -1.30 39.79 -10.08
C SER A 244 -1.92 41.17 -9.93
N LYS A 245 -3.25 41.30 -9.97
CA LYS A 245 -3.95 42.45 -9.36
C LYS A 245 -5.37 42.09 -8.88
N ASN A 246 -5.58 42.39 -7.60
CA ASN A 246 -6.81 42.87 -6.95
C ASN A 246 -7.85 41.87 -6.39
N MET A 247 -7.65 41.53 -5.12
CA MET A 247 -8.54 41.78 -3.95
C MET A 247 -9.97 42.30 -4.26
N GLN A 248 -11.05 41.60 -3.87
CA GLN A 248 -11.75 41.71 -2.57
C GLN A 248 -13.07 40.87 -2.51
N MET A 249 -13.15 40.00 -1.50
CA MET A 249 -14.29 39.55 -0.66
C MET A 249 -15.77 39.60 -1.17
N ILE A 250 -16.50 38.47 -1.05
CA ILE A 250 -17.67 38.24 -0.16
C ILE A 250 -18.43 36.94 -0.58
N THR A 251 -18.91 36.18 0.43
CA THR A 251 -19.96 35.13 0.44
C THR A 251 -19.67 33.67 0.05
N SER A 252 -20.41 32.78 0.71
CA SER A 252 -20.26 31.34 0.98
C SER A 252 -20.10 30.40 -0.23
N PRO A 253 -19.42 29.24 -0.08
CA PRO A 253 -19.50 28.18 -1.06
C PRO A 253 -20.75 27.33 -0.78
N GLU A 254 -21.90 27.75 -1.29
CA GLU A 254 -22.93 26.79 -1.66
C GLU A 254 -22.43 26.07 -2.92
N GLU A 255 -22.27 24.75 -2.83
CA GLU A 255 -21.75 23.91 -3.89
C GLU A 255 -22.66 23.99 -5.13
N GLN A 256 -22.33 24.89 -6.06
CA GLN A 256 -23.04 24.99 -7.33
C GLN A 256 -22.69 23.78 -8.20
N HIS A 257 -23.71 23.02 -8.60
CA HIS A 257 -23.56 21.79 -9.36
C HIS A 257 -23.41 22.13 -10.85
N GLN A 258 -22.18 22.18 -11.36
CA GLN A 258 -21.91 22.53 -12.76
C GLN A 258 -21.78 21.31 -13.68
N CYS A 259 -22.45 21.35 -14.83
CA CYS A 259 -22.25 20.38 -15.91
C CYS A 259 -20.87 20.54 -16.55
N ARG A 260 -20.08 19.47 -16.59
CA ARG A 260 -18.71 19.51 -17.11
C ARG A 260 -18.66 19.69 -18.64
N GLU A 261 -19.69 19.23 -19.35
CA GLU A 261 -19.78 19.27 -20.81
C GLU A 261 -20.23 20.64 -21.32
N CYS A 262 -21.35 21.17 -20.82
CA CYS A 262 -21.94 22.42 -21.33
C CYS A 262 -21.71 23.65 -20.43
N LYS A 263 -21.05 23.46 -19.26
CA LYS A 263 -20.75 24.50 -18.27
C LYS A 263 -21.96 25.19 -17.62
N GLN A 264 -23.17 24.64 -17.81
CA GLN A 264 -24.39 25.13 -17.15
C GLN A 264 -24.40 24.77 -15.65
N TYR A 265 -24.91 25.66 -14.81
CA TYR A 265 -25.03 25.48 -13.36
C TYR A 265 -26.44 25.06 -12.95
N PHE A 266 -26.53 24.27 -11.88
CA PHE A 266 -27.77 23.76 -11.31
C PHE A 266 -27.78 23.94 -9.79
N ASP A 267 -28.99 24.13 -9.25
CA ASP A 267 -29.21 24.37 -7.82
C ASP A 267 -29.09 23.08 -7.00
N THR A 268 -29.30 21.91 -7.64
CA THR A 268 -29.17 20.60 -6.98
C THR A 268 -28.47 19.54 -7.85
N GLY A 269 -27.81 18.57 -7.21
CA GLY A 269 -27.18 17.44 -7.90
C GLY A 269 -28.16 16.54 -8.67
N ASN A 270 -29.42 16.46 -8.23
CA ASN A 270 -30.46 15.71 -8.95
C ASN A 270 -30.84 16.35 -10.29
N GLU A 271 -30.85 17.69 -10.35
CA GLU A 271 -31.10 18.42 -11.60
C GLU A 271 -29.93 18.31 -12.56
N LEU A 272 -28.69 18.39 -12.04
CA LEU A 272 -27.49 18.12 -12.82
C LEU A 272 -27.52 16.68 -13.39
N PHE A 273 -27.89 15.68 -12.59
CA PHE A 273 -27.95 14.29 -13.05
C PHE A 273 -29.02 14.06 -14.13
N LYS A 274 -30.21 14.66 -13.96
CA LYS A 274 -31.26 14.66 -15.01
C LYS A 274 -30.78 15.33 -16.29
N HIS A 275 -30.11 16.49 -16.18
CA HIS A 275 -29.55 17.21 -17.31
C HIS A 275 -28.50 16.37 -18.05
N LEU A 276 -27.55 15.76 -17.34
CA LEU A 276 -26.51 14.91 -17.91
C LEU A 276 -27.14 13.75 -18.70
N ARG A 277 -28.12 13.06 -18.12
CA ARG A 277 -28.79 11.92 -18.75
C ARG A 277 -29.58 12.30 -20.01
N ILE A 278 -30.25 13.44 -20.02
CA ILE A 278 -31.19 13.81 -21.10
C ILE A 278 -30.51 14.62 -22.22
N LYS A 279 -29.46 15.39 -21.90
CA LYS A 279 -28.87 16.35 -22.85
C LYS A 279 -27.38 16.21 -23.14
N CYS A 280 -26.59 15.63 -22.24
CA CYS A 280 -25.12 15.62 -22.41
C CYS A 280 -24.51 14.23 -22.63
N TYR A 281 -25.11 13.17 -22.08
CA TYR A 281 -24.67 11.81 -22.35
C TYR A 281 -25.14 11.34 -23.73
N SER A 282 -24.26 10.66 -24.45
CA SER A 282 -24.56 9.95 -25.69
C SER A 282 -25.52 8.78 -25.43
N GLU A 283 -26.21 8.32 -26.47
CA GLU A 283 -27.17 7.20 -26.38
C GLU A 283 -26.51 5.92 -25.81
N GLU A 284 -25.25 5.65 -26.15
CA GLU A 284 -24.47 4.52 -25.61
C GLU A 284 -24.31 4.56 -24.08
N ILE A 285 -24.18 5.75 -23.49
CA ILE A 285 -24.08 5.92 -22.03
C ILE A 285 -25.48 5.83 -21.38
N ARG A 286 -26.54 6.24 -22.09
CA ARG A 286 -27.93 6.16 -21.60
C ARG A 286 -28.41 4.73 -21.46
N GLU A 287 -28.03 3.85 -22.40
CA GLU A 287 -28.38 2.42 -22.37
C GLU A 287 -27.70 1.66 -21.22
N GLN A 288 -26.56 2.13 -20.71
CA GLN A 288 -25.86 1.52 -19.58
C GLN A 288 -26.40 1.95 -18.20
N ILE A 289 -27.25 2.99 -18.16
CA ILE A 289 -27.79 3.59 -16.92
C ILE A 289 -29.30 3.26 -16.74
N ASN A 290 -29.93 2.57 -17.70
CA ASN A 290 -31.27 1.99 -17.59
C ASN A 290 -31.21 0.54 -17.10
#